data_AF-A0A5Q6RK25-F1
#
_entry.id   AF-A0A5Q6RK25-F1
#
_cell.length_a   1.000
_cell.length_b   1.000
_cell.length_c   1.000
_cell.angle_alpha   90.00
_cell.angle_beta   90.00
_cell.angle_gamma   90.00
#
_symmetry.space_group_name_H-M   'P 1'
#
loop_
_entity.id
_entity.type
_entity.pdbx_description
1 polymer ?
#
loop_
_entity_poly.entity_id
_entity_poly.type
_entity_poly.pdbx_seq_one_letter_code
_entity_poly.pdbx_strand_id
1 'polypeptide(L)'
;MTTPIDVNKIASEIRRASFTVRRRGFDEDEVGIFLRELATAVQRLEDENDSLRTELKARDVKSTEPISAQAVIMFAEAQKIADSLIDEAVSHARELMVSARSQQRDIVRDAHAAAAAAAEKAAETAEQVRAEQSRSAPDNGDGSGGTRYDHPIAEIEYVRTFAKVAQIQLRSVLDALTEQVDALGEMPRLDQVDESRQRPRRDR
;
A
#
# COMPACT_ATOMS: atom_id res chain seq x y z
N MET A 1 13.43 8.31 49.81
CA MET A 1 13.30 9.57 50.57
C MET A 1 14.70 10.02 50.95
N THR A 2 15.34 10.80 50.08
CA THR A 2 16.59 11.49 50.41
C THR A 2 16.26 12.60 51.39
N THR A 3 16.78 12.51 52.61
CA THR A 3 16.71 13.61 53.58
C THR A 3 17.25 14.87 52.92
N PRO A 4 16.57 16.04 53.04
CA PRO A 4 17.11 17.28 52.52
C PRO A 4 18.46 17.50 53.19
N ILE A 5 19.50 17.39 52.39
CA ILE A 5 20.86 17.67 52.83
C ILE A 5 20.87 19.17 53.12
N ASP A 6 21.02 19.53 54.39
CA ASP A 6 21.13 20.93 54.79
C ASP A 6 22.51 21.44 54.35
N VAL A 7 22.56 22.02 53.16
CA VAL A 7 23.78 22.53 52.55
C VAL A 7 24.40 23.64 53.40
N ASN A 8 23.57 24.47 54.04
CA ASN A 8 24.06 25.51 54.95
C ASN A 8 24.80 24.88 56.13
N LYS A 9 24.29 23.74 56.63
CA LYS A 9 24.95 22.94 57.64
C LYS A 9 26.26 22.34 57.10
N ILE A 10 26.30 21.79 55.89
CA ILE A 10 27.52 21.25 55.28
C ILE A 10 28.57 22.35 55.07
N ALA A 11 28.22 23.51 54.51
CA ALA A 11 29.14 24.62 54.31
C ALA A 11 29.68 25.14 55.66
N SER A 12 28.86 25.13 56.71
CA SER A 12 29.28 25.43 58.08
C SER A 12 30.23 24.37 58.64
N GLU A 13 29.96 23.09 58.40
CA GLU A 13 30.82 21.97 58.80
C GLU A 13 32.18 22.02 58.08
N ILE A 14 32.22 22.33 56.78
CA ILE A 14 33.46 22.52 56.01
C ILE A 14 34.28 23.67 56.60
N ARG A 15 33.64 24.80 56.93
CA ARG A 15 34.31 25.96 57.56
C ARG A 15 34.87 25.66 58.94
N ARG A 16 34.29 24.69 59.65
CA ARG A 16 34.67 24.30 61.03
C ARG A 16 35.46 22.99 61.08
N ALA A 17 35.79 22.41 59.92
CA ALA A 17 36.54 21.17 59.85
C ALA A 17 37.91 21.34 60.51
N SER A 18 38.27 20.41 61.39
CA SER A 18 39.55 20.41 62.09
C SER A 18 40.31 19.13 61.77
N PHE A 19 41.63 19.26 61.66
CA PHE A 19 42.53 18.16 61.34
C PHE A 19 43.66 18.08 62.35
N THR A 20 44.17 16.87 62.58
CA THR A 20 45.35 16.67 63.43
C THR A 20 46.61 17.06 62.68
N VAL A 21 47.43 17.92 63.27
CA VAL A 21 48.70 18.39 62.68
C VAL A 21 49.80 17.35 62.89
N ARG A 22 50.61 17.08 61.87
CA ARG A 22 51.78 16.18 61.94
C ARG A 22 53.05 16.91 61.53
N ARG A 23 54.22 16.48 62.05
CA ARG A 23 55.55 17.08 61.75
C ARG A 23 55.90 17.24 60.27
N ARG A 24 55.23 16.50 59.38
CA ARG A 24 55.30 16.64 57.93
C ARG A 24 53.86 16.56 57.42
N GLY A 25 53.33 17.66 56.89
CA GLY A 25 51.92 17.81 56.51
C GLY A 25 51.72 18.99 55.56
N PHE A 26 50.46 19.23 55.19
CA PHE A 26 50.06 20.40 54.41
C PHE A 26 50.12 21.67 55.27
N ASP A 27 50.30 22.82 54.62
CA ASP A 27 50.26 24.13 55.27
C ASP A 27 48.84 24.42 55.79
N GLU A 28 48.74 24.77 57.07
CA GLU A 28 47.48 25.02 57.76
C GLU A 28 46.75 26.25 57.19
N ASP A 29 47.50 27.28 56.79
CA ASP A 29 46.93 28.51 56.25
C ASP A 29 46.35 28.26 54.86
N GLU A 30 47.07 27.51 54.03
CA GLU A 30 46.63 27.13 52.68
C GLU A 30 45.39 26.24 52.73
N VAL A 31 45.36 25.25 53.62
CA VAL A 31 44.18 24.39 53.83
C VAL A 31 42.99 25.21 54.34
N GLY A 32 43.21 26.15 55.25
CA GLY A 32 42.17 27.04 55.76
C GLY A 32 41.58 27.96 54.69
N ILE A 33 42.40 28.46 53.77
CA ILE A 33 41.94 29.23 52.60
C ILE A 33 41.11 28.34 51.68
N PHE A 34 41.63 27.16 51.32
CA PHE A 34 40.96 26.22 50.43
C PHE A 34 39.59 25.78 50.97
N LEU A 35 39.48 25.48 52.27
CA LEU A 35 38.20 25.10 52.87
C LEU A 35 37.16 26.24 52.83
N ARG A 36 37.60 27.50 52.99
CA ARG A 36 36.69 28.66 52.85
C ARG A 36 36.20 28.82 51.42
N GLU A 37 37.07 28.66 50.43
CA GLU A 37 36.70 28.69 49.02
C GLU A 37 35.74 27.55 48.67
N LEU A 38 36.03 26.33 49.15
CA LEU A 38 35.19 25.17 48.96
C LEU A 38 33.78 25.38 49.56
N ALA A 39 33.69 25.89 50.79
CA ALA A 39 32.41 26.18 51.42
C ALA A 39 31.59 27.22 50.64
N THR A 40 32.24 28.26 50.10
CA THR A 40 31.59 29.26 49.24
C THR A 40 31.13 28.67 47.91
N ALA A 41 31.95 27.81 47.29
CA ALA A 41 31.61 27.16 46.03
C ALA A 41 30.41 26.22 46.18
N VAL A 42 30.36 25.43 47.26
CA VAL A 42 29.25 24.53 47.58
C VAL A 42 27.96 25.33 47.77
N GLN A 43 28.01 26.42 48.54
CA GLN A 43 26.84 27.27 48.75
C GLN A 43 26.30 27.83 47.43
N ARG A 44 27.20 28.39 46.61
CA ARG A 44 26.83 28.97 45.31
C ARG A 44 26.18 27.95 44.37
N LEU A 45 26.73 26.74 44.29
CA LEU A 45 26.21 25.69 43.41
C LEU A 45 24.81 25.23 43.84
N GLU A 46 24.52 25.22 45.13
CA GLU A 46 23.22 24.82 45.64
C GLU A 46 22.18 25.94 45.49
N ASP A 47 22.56 27.20 45.73
CA ASP A 47 21.71 28.35 45.42
C ASP A 47 21.33 28.37 43.92
N GLU A 48 22.28 28.04 43.05
CA GLU A 48 22.05 27.89 41.61
C GLU A 48 21.16 26.68 41.30
N ASN A 49 21.37 25.53 41.96
CA ASN A 49 20.53 24.35 41.78
C ASN A 49 19.07 24.60 42.19
N ASP A 50 18.86 25.27 43.32
CA ASP A 50 17.54 25.63 43.80
C ASP A 50 16.87 26.64 42.88
N SER A 51 17.61 27.65 42.39
CA SER A 51 17.13 28.57 41.36
C SER A 51 16.68 27.82 40.10
N LEU A 52 17.53 26.94 39.56
CA LEU A 52 17.22 26.15 38.37
C LEU A 52 16.04 25.20 38.59
N ARG A 53 15.93 24.57 39.77
CA ARG A 53 14.78 23.72 40.12
C ARG A 53 13.49 24.52 40.18
N THR A 54 13.51 25.73 40.71
CA THR A 54 12.32 26.59 40.74
C THR A 54 11.94 27.07 39.34
N GLU A 55 12.91 27.42 38.51
CA GLU A 55 12.68 27.80 37.11
C GLU A 55 12.10 26.63 36.30
N LEU A 56 12.65 25.42 36.44
CA LEU A 56 12.14 24.23 35.78
C LEU A 56 10.70 23.92 36.20
N LYS A 57 10.40 23.97 37.51
CA LYS A 57 9.03 23.79 38.01
C LYS A 57 8.07 24.84 37.45
N ALA A 58 8.48 26.11 37.40
CA ALA A 58 7.66 27.17 36.86
C ALA A 58 7.41 27.04 35.34
N ARG A 59 8.40 26.54 34.61
CA ARG A 59 8.31 26.29 33.16
C ARG A 59 7.43 25.09 32.84
N ASP A 60 7.53 24.03 33.63
CA ASP A 60 6.75 22.81 33.47
C ASP A 60 5.25 23.11 33.63
N VAL A 61 4.86 23.76 34.74
CA VAL A 61 3.48 24.18 35.01
C VAL A 61 2.90 25.03 33.87
N LYS A 62 3.66 26.00 33.36
CA LYS A 62 3.23 26.85 32.23
C LYS A 62 3.05 26.08 30.91
N SER A 63 3.78 24.99 30.72
CA SER A 63 3.71 24.19 29.49
C SER A 63 2.56 23.19 29.51
N THR A 64 2.21 22.62 30.68
CA THR A 64 1.21 21.55 30.78
C THR A 64 -0.23 22.05 30.75
N GLU A 65 -0.52 23.21 31.33
CA GLU A 65 -1.89 23.74 31.45
C GLU A 65 -2.56 24.10 30.10
N PRO A 66 -1.98 24.93 29.22
CA PRO A 66 -2.65 25.34 27.98
C PRO A 66 -2.59 24.27 26.87
N ILE A 67 -1.53 23.44 26.87
CA ILE A 67 -1.34 22.41 25.84
C ILE A 67 -2.30 21.25 26.05
N SER A 68 -2.60 20.86 27.30
CA SER A 68 -3.50 19.74 27.58
C SER A 68 -4.94 20.02 27.13
N ALA A 69 -5.50 21.19 27.44
CA ALA A 69 -6.86 21.55 27.04
C ALA A 69 -7.01 21.71 25.52
N GLN A 70 -6.06 22.40 24.86
CA GLN A 70 -6.07 22.57 23.42
C GLN A 70 -5.85 21.24 22.67
N ALA A 71 -4.97 20.37 23.17
CA ALA A 71 -4.76 19.05 22.59
C ALA A 71 -6.02 18.18 22.65
N VAL A 72 -6.75 18.19 23.77
CA VAL A 72 -8.01 17.43 23.90
C VAL A 72 -9.06 17.90 22.89
N ILE A 73 -9.17 19.21 22.65
CA ILE A 73 -10.08 19.76 21.64
C ILE A 73 -9.66 19.31 20.24
N MET A 74 -8.37 19.41 19.90
CA MET A 74 -7.86 18.96 18.61
C MET A 74 -8.02 17.45 18.40
N PHE A 75 -7.86 16.63 19.45
CA PHE A 75 -8.10 15.19 19.37
C PHE A 75 -9.57 14.85 19.13
N ALA A 76 -10.49 15.56 19.79
CA ALA A 76 -11.92 15.39 19.54
C ALA A 76 -12.31 15.79 18.11
N GLU A 77 -11.71 16.86 17.58
CA GLU A 77 -11.89 17.28 16.19
C GLU A 77 -11.33 16.26 15.20
N ALA A 78 -10.11 15.77 15.43
CA ALA A 78 -9.49 14.74 14.60
C ALA A 78 -10.27 13.43 14.60
N GLN A 79 -10.83 13.01 15.74
CA GLN A 79 -11.71 11.84 15.82
C GLN A 79 -12.96 12.01 14.97
N LYS A 80 -13.63 13.17 15.05
CA LYS A 80 -14.80 13.47 14.23
C LYS A 80 -14.48 13.43 12.73
N ILE A 81 -13.33 13.96 12.33
CA ILE A 81 -12.85 13.91 10.94
C ILE A 81 -12.58 12.46 10.52
N ALA A 82 -11.93 11.67 11.38
CA ALA A 82 -11.66 10.27 11.10
C ALA A 82 -12.96 9.47 10.90
N ASP A 83 -13.94 9.64 11.78
CA ASP A 83 -15.25 8.98 11.67
C ASP A 83 -15.95 9.36 10.36
N SER A 84 -15.94 10.65 10.00
CA SER A 84 -16.52 11.13 8.74
C SER A 84 -15.83 10.54 7.50
N LEU A 85 -14.50 10.41 7.52
CA LEU A 85 -13.74 9.83 6.41
C LEU A 85 -13.99 8.33 6.28
N ILE A 86 -14.17 7.63 7.40
CA ILE A 86 -14.51 6.20 7.40
C ILE A 86 -15.89 6.02 6.76
N ASP A 87 -16.87 6.83 7.13
CA ASP A 87 -18.22 6.76 6.56
C ASP A 87 -18.21 7.03 5.05
N GLU A 88 -17.47 8.05 4.60
CA GLU A 88 -17.30 8.35 3.17
C GLU A 88 -16.62 7.20 2.42
N ALA A 89 -15.52 6.66 2.96
CA ALA A 89 -14.80 5.55 2.37
C ALA A 89 -15.67 4.28 2.28
N VAL A 90 -16.47 3.99 3.31
CA VAL A 90 -17.40 2.85 3.32
C VAL A 90 -18.50 3.03 2.28
N SER A 91 -19.06 4.23 2.16
CA SER A 91 -20.07 4.52 1.12
C SER A 91 -19.48 4.32 -0.28
N HIS A 92 -18.31 4.92 -0.54
CA HIS A 92 -17.63 4.82 -1.82
C HIS A 92 -17.25 3.37 -2.17
N ALA A 93 -16.77 2.59 -1.18
CA ALA A 93 -16.47 1.17 -1.38
C ALA A 93 -17.72 0.36 -1.77
N ARG A 94 -18.88 0.67 -1.19
CA ARG A 94 -20.15 0.01 -1.56
C ARG A 94 -20.56 0.37 -2.98
N GLU A 95 -20.44 1.63 -3.37
CA GLU A 95 -20.72 2.09 -4.74
C GLU A 95 -19.82 1.40 -5.76
N LEU A 96 -18.51 1.33 -5.50
CA LEU A 96 -17.56 0.62 -6.34
C LEU A 96 -17.90 -0.86 -6.48
N MET A 97 -18.28 -1.54 -5.39
CA MET A 97 -18.68 -2.96 -5.47
C MET A 97 -19.95 -3.15 -6.31
N VAL A 98 -20.93 -2.25 -6.21
CA VAL A 98 -22.14 -2.32 -7.03
C VAL A 98 -21.79 -2.09 -8.51
N SER A 99 -20.95 -1.08 -8.80
CA SER A 99 -20.48 -0.78 -10.15
C SER A 99 -19.70 -1.95 -10.76
N ALA A 100 -18.71 -2.49 -10.05
CA ALA A 100 -17.91 -3.63 -10.50
C ALA A 100 -18.77 -4.88 -10.76
N ARG A 101 -19.78 -5.14 -9.92
CA ARG A 101 -20.73 -6.24 -10.14
C ARG A 101 -21.62 -6.01 -11.36
N SER A 102 -22.01 -4.77 -11.64
CA SER A 102 -22.74 -4.45 -12.88
C SER A 102 -21.87 -4.73 -14.09
N GLN A 103 -20.66 -4.15 -14.11
CA GLN A 103 -19.70 -4.32 -15.19
C GLN A 103 -19.37 -5.80 -15.44
N GLN A 104 -19.18 -6.59 -14.38
CA GLN A 104 -18.95 -8.03 -14.51
C GLN A 104 -20.12 -8.74 -15.23
N ARG A 105 -21.37 -8.41 -14.89
CA ARG A 105 -22.54 -9.01 -15.55
C ARG A 105 -22.63 -8.60 -17.01
N ASP A 106 -22.34 -7.34 -17.31
CA ASP A 106 -22.36 -6.80 -18.67
C ASP A 106 -21.29 -7.50 -19.54
N ILE A 107 -20.06 -7.61 -19.04
CA ILE A 107 -18.96 -8.34 -19.72
C ILE A 107 -19.33 -9.81 -19.98
N VAL A 108 -19.90 -10.50 -18.99
CA VAL A 108 -20.31 -11.91 -19.16
C VAL A 108 -21.43 -12.04 -20.19
N ARG A 109 -22.40 -11.12 -20.18
CA ARG A 109 -23.48 -11.09 -21.17
C ARG A 109 -22.94 -10.86 -22.58
N ASP A 110 -22.04 -9.90 -22.74
CA ASP A 110 -21.43 -9.56 -24.03
C ASP A 110 -20.55 -10.72 -24.54
N ALA A 111 -19.79 -11.37 -23.65
CA ALA A 111 -19.00 -12.56 -23.99
C ALA A 111 -19.87 -13.71 -24.48
N HIS A 112 -21.02 -13.97 -23.83
CA HIS A 112 -21.97 -14.98 -24.28
C HIS A 112 -22.59 -14.64 -25.65
N ALA A 113 -22.93 -13.37 -25.88
CA ALA A 113 -23.47 -12.92 -27.16
C ALA A 113 -22.42 -13.06 -28.29
N ALA A 114 -21.18 -12.64 -28.05
CA ALA A 114 -20.09 -12.78 -28.99
C ALA A 114 -19.78 -14.26 -29.31
N ALA A 115 -19.78 -15.13 -28.30
CA ALA A 115 -19.57 -16.57 -28.49
C ALA A 115 -20.68 -17.23 -29.32
N ALA A 116 -21.95 -16.85 -29.08
CA ALA A 116 -23.07 -17.34 -29.87
C ALA A 116 -22.94 -16.93 -31.35
N ALA A 117 -22.61 -15.66 -31.61
CA ALA A 117 -22.41 -15.15 -32.97
C ALA A 117 -21.21 -15.82 -33.66
N ALA A 118 -20.12 -16.10 -32.94
CA ALA A 118 -18.97 -16.83 -33.48
C ALA A 118 -19.31 -18.29 -33.82
N ALA A 119 -20.10 -18.96 -32.97
CA ALA A 119 -20.56 -20.33 -33.21
C ALA A 119 -21.48 -20.42 -34.45
N GLU A 120 -22.37 -19.45 -34.64
CA GLU A 120 -23.23 -19.36 -35.81
C GLU A 120 -22.41 -19.21 -37.11
N LYS A 121 -21.45 -18.26 -37.14
CA LYS A 121 -20.53 -18.10 -38.27
C LYS A 121 -19.70 -19.36 -38.55
N ALA A 122 -19.25 -20.05 -37.50
CA ALA A 122 -18.51 -21.31 -37.64
C ALA A 122 -19.39 -22.43 -38.24
N ALA A 123 -20.68 -22.48 -37.89
CA ALA A 123 -21.62 -23.43 -38.47
C ALA A 123 -21.90 -23.11 -39.95
N GLU A 124 -22.12 -21.84 -40.29
CA GLU A 124 -22.31 -21.40 -41.68
C GLU A 124 -21.10 -21.74 -42.57
N THR A 125 -19.89 -21.47 -42.08
CA THR A 125 -18.66 -21.80 -42.82
C THR A 125 -18.45 -23.30 -42.96
N ALA A 126 -18.77 -24.10 -41.93
CA ALA A 126 -18.73 -25.55 -42.03
C ALA A 126 -19.73 -26.10 -43.07
N GLU A 127 -20.93 -25.52 -43.14
CA GLU A 127 -21.94 -25.88 -44.14
C GLU A 127 -21.50 -25.52 -45.56
N GLN A 128 -20.89 -24.34 -45.76
CA GLN A 128 -20.30 -23.93 -47.05
C GLN A 128 -19.20 -24.89 -47.50
N VAL A 129 -18.26 -25.25 -46.61
CA VAL A 129 -17.19 -26.20 -46.90
C VAL A 129 -17.76 -27.59 -47.26
N ARG A 130 -18.81 -28.04 -46.56
CA ARG A 130 -19.49 -29.32 -46.87
C ARG A 130 -20.19 -29.28 -48.23
N ALA A 131 -20.82 -28.16 -48.58
CA ALA A 131 -21.48 -27.97 -49.87
C ALA A 131 -20.48 -27.92 -51.03
N GLU A 132 -19.32 -27.28 -50.84
CA GLU A 132 -18.23 -27.26 -51.83
C GLU A 132 -17.61 -28.64 -52.03
N GLN A 133 -17.36 -29.40 -50.96
CA GLN A 133 -16.86 -30.78 -51.05
C GLN A 133 -17.83 -31.70 -51.79
N SER A 134 -19.14 -31.52 -51.60
CA SER A 134 -20.17 -32.29 -52.31
C SER A 134 -20.23 -31.97 -53.81
N ARG A 135 -19.74 -30.79 -54.23
CA ARG A 135 -19.63 -30.40 -55.65
C ARG A 135 -18.32 -30.88 -56.30
N SER A 136 -17.32 -31.26 -55.50
CA SER A 136 -16.01 -31.75 -55.97
C SER A 136 -15.85 -33.27 -55.88
N ALA A 137 -16.94 -34.03 -55.65
CA ALA A 137 -16.90 -35.49 -55.69
C ALA A 137 -16.49 -35.98 -57.10
N PRO A 138 -15.40 -36.75 -57.26
CA PRO A 138 -14.97 -37.25 -58.56
C PRO A 138 -15.91 -38.36 -59.05
N ASP A 139 -16.41 -38.18 -60.27
CA ASP A 139 -17.07 -39.22 -61.07
C ASP A 139 -16.05 -40.28 -61.46
N ASN A 140 -15.86 -41.29 -60.59
CA ASN A 140 -15.03 -42.46 -60.89
C ASN A 140 -15.94 -43.61 -61.34
N GLY A 141 -16.36 -43.53 -62.61
CA GLY A 141 -16.94 -44.63 -63.36
C GLY A 141 -15.86 -45.46 -64.07
N ASP A 142 -15.84 -46.75 -63.72
CA ASP A 142 -15.32 -47.90 -64.47
C ASP A 142 -13.80 -48.20 -64.46
N GLY A 143 -13.48 -49.47 -64.14
CA GLY A 143 -12.12 -50.01 -64.13
C GLY A 143 -11.90 -51.17 -63.17
N SER A 144 -12.55 -52.31 -63.42
CA SER A 144 -12.30 -53.61 -62.76
C SER A 144 -10.82 -54.01 -62.73
N GLY A 145 -10.27 -54.30 -61.55
CA GLY A 145 -8.98 -54.96 -61.39
C GLY A 145 -8.54 -55.04 -59.92
N GLY A 146 -8.77 -56.18 -59.26
CA GLY A 146 -8.55 -56.36 -57.84
C GLY A 146 -7.11 -56.16 -57.37
N THR A 147 -6.93 -55.62 -56.16
CA THR A 147 -6.00 -56.06 -55.10
C THR A 147 -6.25 -55.20 -53.84
N ARG A 148 -6.93 -55.79 -52.84
CA ARG A 148 -6.65 -55.66 -51.39
C ARG A 148 -6.15 -54.29 -50.87
N TYR A 149 -7.04 -53.33 -50.58
CA TYR A 149 -6.94 -52.30 -49.50
C TYR A 149 -8.31 -51.58 -49.36
N ASP A 150 -9.33 -52.25 -48.82
CA ASP A 150 -10.68 -51.68 -48.68
C ASP A 150 -10.99 -51.28 -47.23
N HIS A 151 -10.28 -50.29 -46.67
CA HIS A 151 -10.61 -49.47 -45.48
C HIS A 151 -9.36 -49.02 -44.67
N PRO A 152 -8.45 -48.23 -45.27
CA PRO A 152 -7.76 -47.21 -44.47
C PRO A 152 -7.79 -45.80 -45.08
N ILE A 153 -8.21 -45.63 -46.33
CA ILE A 153 -8.20 -44.33 -47.01
C ILE A 153 -9.30 -43.40 -46.46
N ALA A 154 -10.50 -43.93 -46.19
CA ALA A 154 -11.59 -43.18 -45.59
C ALA A 154 -11.26 -42.69 -44.17
N GLU A 155 -10.55 -43.50 -43.37
CA GLU A 155 -10.12 -43.10 -42.02
C GLU A 155 -9.02 -42.04 -42.05
N ILE A 156 -8.06 -42.14 -42.97
CA ILE A 156 -7.00 -41.12 -43.12
C ILE A 156 -7.59 -39.79 -43.61
N GLU A 157 -8.57 -39.81 -44.52
CA GLU A 157 -9.27 -38.62 -44.97
C GLU A 157 -10.19 -38.03 -43.89
N TYR A 158 -10.86 -38.87 -43.11
CA TYR A 158 -11.65 -38.42 -41.96
C TYR A 158 -10.76 -37.80 -40.89
N VAL A 159 -9.63 -38.42 -40.55
CA VAL A 159 -8.63 -37.88 -39.61
C VAL A 159 -8.00 -36.60 -40.16
N ARG A 160 -7.67 -36.54 -41.46
CA ARG A 160 -7.12 -35.32 -42.08
C ARG A 160 -8.14 -34.19 -42.10
N THR A 161 -9.41 -34.48 -42.38
CA THR A 161 -10.49 -33.49 -42.39
C THR A 161 -10.81 -33.02 -40.97
N PHE A 162 -10.90 -33.95 -40.01
CA PHE A 162 -11.10 -33.65 -38.61
C PHE A 162 -9.94 -32.83 -38.03
N ALA A 163 -8.69 -33.20 -38.33
CA ALA A 163 -7.51 -32.43 -37.92
C ALA A 163 -7.51 -31.02 -38.53
N LYS A 164 -7.95 -30.88 -39.79
CA LYS A 164 -8.05 -29.57 -40.46
C LYS A 164 -9.18 -28.71 -39.89
N VAL A 165 -10.33 -29.31 -39.57
CA VAL A 165 -11.44 -28.64 -38.88
C VAL A 165 -11.03 -28.23 -37.46
N ALA A 166 -10.39 -29.11 -36.70
CA ALA A 166 -9.88 -28.81 -35.37
C ALA A 166 -8.80 -27.71 -35.39
N GLN A 167 -7.94 -27.69 -36.41
CA GLN A 167 -6.95 -26.63 -36.61
C GLN A 167 -7.61 -25.27 -36.88
N ILE A 168 -8.66 -25.22 -37.70
CA ILE A 168 -9.42 -24.00 -37.97
C ILE A 168 -10.15 -23.54 -36.71
N GLN A 169 -10.78 -24.47 -35.98
CA GLN A 169 -11.46 -24.17 -34.72
C GLN A 169 -10.49 -23.63 -33.66
N LEU A 170 -9.30 -24.23 -33.51
CA LEU A 170 -8.30 -23.77 -32.55
C LEU A 170 -7.76 -22.38 -32.92
N ARG A 171 -7.53 -22.13 -34.21
CA ARG A 171 -7.07 -20.82 -34.69
C ARG A 171 -8.12 -19.74 -34.45
N SER A 172 -9.38 -20.03 -34.71
CA SER A 172 -10.49 -19.10 -34.44
C SER A 172 -10.64 -18.80 -32.94
N VAL A 173 -10.45 -19.80 -32.07
CA VAL A 173 -10.47 -19.60 -30.62
C VAL A 173 -9.28 -18.75 -30.16
N LEU A 174 -8.08 -19.00 -30.70
CA LEU A 174 -6.90 -18.21 -30.38
C LEU A 174 -7.03 -16.76 -30.86
N ASP A 175 -7.51 -16.53 -32.08
CA ASP A 175 -7.71 -15.20 -32.62
C ASP A 175 -8.75 -14.42 -31.78
N ALA A 176 -9.85 -15.08 -31.37
CA ALA A 176 -10.85 -14.46 -30.49
C ALA A 176 -10.31 -14.14 -29.08
N LEU A 177 -9.46 -15.01 -28.52
CA LEU A 177 -8.80 -14.74 -27.23
C LEU A 177 -7.79 -13.60 -27.34
N THR A 178 -7.06 -13.50 -28.45
CA THR A 178 -6.12 -12.40 -28.70
C THR A 178 -6.87 -11.07 -28.85
N GLU A 179 -7.96 -11.02 -29.59
CA GLU A 179 -8.80 -9.82 -29.72
C GLU A 179 -9.39 -9.38 -28.37
N GLN A 180 -9.79 -10.34 -27.52
CA GLN A 180 -10.26 -10.04 -26.16
C GLN A 180 -9.15 -9.56 -25.22
N VAL A 181 -7.94 -10.12 -25.32
CA VAL A 181 -6.77 -9.65 -24.55
C VAL A 181 -6.36 -8.24 -24.97
N ASP A 182 -6.40 -7.93 -26.26
CA ASP A 182 -6.15 -6.58 -26.77
C ASP A 182 -7.22 -5.60 -26.26
N ALA A 183 -8.49 -5.99 -26.28
CA ALA A 183 -9.59 -5.19 -25.70
C ALA A 183 -9.46 -4.99 -24.18
N LEU A 184 -8.92 -5.97 -23.45
CA LEU A 184 -8.59 -5.87 -22.03
C LEU A 184 -7.39 -4.94 -21.78
N GLY A 185 -6.45 -4.86 -22.73
CA GLY A 185 -5.30 -3.95 -22.71
C GLY A 185 -5.65 -2.49 -23.03
N GLU A 186 -6.72 -2.27 -23.81
CA GLU A 186 -7.26 -0.95 -24.14
C GLU A 186 -8.23 -0.40 -23.07
N MET A 187 -8.45 -1.11 -21.95
CA MET A 187 -9.18 -0.53 -20.82
C MET A 187 -8.55 0.83 -20.46
N PRO A 188 -9.34 1.92 -20.41
CA PRO A 188 -8.79 3.25 -20.20
C PRO A 188 -7.99 3.24 -18.91
N ARG A 189 -6.69 3.53 -19.00
CA ARG A 189 -5.87 3.81 -17.82
C ARG A 189 -6.59 4.90 -17.05
N LEU A 190 -7.06 4.57 -15.85
CA LEU A 190 -7.74 5.47 -14.92
C LEU A 190 -6.83 6.62 -14.41
N ASP A 191 -5.72 6.90 -15.09
CA ASP A 191 -4.73 7.93 -14.77
C ASP A 191 -5.11 9.33 -15.30
N GLN A 192 -6.29 9.50 -15.92
CA GLN A 192 -6.75 10.81 -16.42
C GLN A 192 -7.72 11.57 -15.50
N VAL A 193 -7.87 11.17 -14.23
CA VAL A 193 -8.86 11.81 -13.34
C VAL A 193 -8.32 13.03 -12.57
N ASP A 194 -7.02 13.36 -12.59
CA ASP A 194 -6.49 14.38 -11.64
C ASP A 194 -5.83 15.66 -12.19
N GLU A 195 -5.83 15.95 -13.49
CA GLU A 195 -5.23 17.22 -14.00
C GLU A 195 -6.22 18.32 -14.39
N SER A 196 -7.53 18.04 -14.46
CA SER A 196 -8.53 19.05 -14.86
C SER A 196 -9.15 19.85 -13.70
N ARG A 197 -8.80 19.54 -12.43
CA ARG A 197 -9.29 20.27 -11.25
C ARG A 197 -8.38 21.39 -10.73
N GLN A 198 -7.18 21.58 -11.29
CA GLN A 198 -6.26 22.64 -10.88
C GLN A 198 -5.93 23.61 -12.02
N ARG A 199 -6.90 24.46 -12.39
CA ARG A 199 -6.59 25.79 -12.93
C ARG A 199 -7.39 26.83 -12.16
N PRO A 200 -6.78 27.61 -11.25
CA PRO A 200 -7.45 28.77 -10.67
C PRO A 200 -7.59 29.83 -11.78
N ARG A 201 -8.84 30.22 -12.07
CA ARG A 201 -9.16 31.40 -12.88
C ARG A 201 -8.59 32.63 -12.17
N ARG A 202 -7.46 33.13 -12.67
CA ARG A 202 -7.05 34.52 -12.48
C ARG A 202 -7.72 35.31 -13.59
N ASP A 203 -8.84 35.96 -13.26
CA ASP A 203 -9.33 37.08 -14.06
C ASP A 203 -9.02 38.39 -13.33
N ARG A 204 -8.47 39.29 -14.13
CA ARG A 204 -8.07 40.68 -13.87
C ARG A 204 -9.28 41.59 -13.92
#